data_AF-A0AAD7HCS7-F1
#
_entry.id   AF-A0AAD7HCS7-F1
#
_cell.length_a   1.000
_cell.length_b   1.000
_cell.length_c   1.000
_cell.angle_alpha   90.00
_cell.angle_beta   90.00
_cell.angle_gamma   90.00
#
_symmetry.space_group_name_H-M   'P 1'
#
loop_
_entity.id
_entity.type
_entity.pdbx_description
1 polymer ?
#
loop_
_entity_poly.entity_id
_entity_poly.type
_entity_poly.pdbx_seq_one_letter_code
_entity_poly.pdbx_strand_id
1 'polypeptide(L)'
;MARRPTAAEVRINNITACLTPQAVLALLNDLNDVFEPPFIKPIFRTTQALLSGLQNVKTKKNQCFRLVERIHQVLYTIIYLHLRSETVGSLSPATLEDVSTFAVTLQKIYTFIEIQQHGNKIKQFFRQGKVDGLLRDCFAGLDHTLEVFKVGFIIFEN
;
A
#
# COMPACT_ATOMS: atom_id res chain seq x y z
N MET A 1 -1.61 13.44 -30.07
CA MET A 1 -2.94 12.83 -29.83
C MET A 1 -3.02 12.42 -28.37
N ALA A 2 -3.91 13.02 -27.56
CA ALA A 2 -4.06 12.63 -26.16
C ALA A 2 -4.89 11.33 -26.06
N ARG A 3 -4.34 10.31 -25.38
CA ARG A 3 -5.00 9.02 -25.17
C ARG A 3 -6.19 9.20 -24.21
N ARG A 4 -7.36 8.64 -24.55
CA ARG A 4 -8.51 8.64 -23.64
C ARG A 4 -8.27 7.65 -22.50
N PRO A 5 -8.49 8.03 -21.23
CA PRO A 5 -8.34 7.13 -20.10
C PRO A 5 -9.39 6.01 -20.16
N THR A 6 -8.97 4.81 -19.77
CA THR A 6 -9.81 3.62 -19.63
C THR A 6 -10.79 3.78 -18.46
N ALA A 7 -11.87 2.99 -18.44
CA ALA A 7 -12.85 3.02 -17.35
C ALA A 7 -12.23 2.72 -15.98
N ALA A 8 -11.18 1.89 -15.94
CA ALA A 8 -10.39 1.60 -14.74
C ALA A 8 -9.60 2.84 -14.28
N GLU A 9 -8.93 3.54 -15.20
CA GLU A 9 -8.18 4.77 -14.89
C GLU A 9 -9.09 5.90 -14.39
N VAL A 10 -10.28 6.08 -15.00
CA VAL A 10 -11.27 7.06 -14.54
C VAL A 10 -11.77 6.75 -13.13
N ARG A 11 -12.00 5.47 -12.82
CA ARG A 11 -12.41 5.02 -11.46
C ARG A 11 -11.32 5.23 -10.43
N ILE A 12 -10.08 4.87 -10.76
CA ILE A 12 -8.91 5.05 -9.93
C ILE A 12 -8.72 6.53 -9.56
N ASN A 13 -8.82 7.44 -10.54
CA ASN A 13 -8.72 8.89 -10.33
C ASN A 13 -9.83 9.48 -9.45
N ASN A 14 -11.06 8.95 -9.56
CA ASN A 14 -12.18 9.41 -8.74
C ASN A 14 -12.10 8.93 -7.28
N ILE A 15 -11.50 7.77 -7.03
CA ILE A 15 -11.34 7.20 -5.67
C ILE A 15 -10.18 7.86 -4.92
N THR A 16 -9.11 8.28 -5.62
CA THR A 16 -8.01 9.07 -5.03
C THR A 16 -8.46 10.38 -4.37
N ALA A 17 -9.60 10.95 -4.78
CA ALA A 17 -10.15 12.18 -4.21
C ALA A 17 -10.83 12.00 -2.83
N CYS A 18 -11.11 10.76 -2.41
CA CYS A 18 -11.72 10.43 -1.12
C CYS A 18 -10.93 9.31 -0.43
N LEU A 19 -9.81 9.68 0.21
CA LEU A 19 -8.88 8.81 0.95
C LEU A 19 -9.48 8.25 2.27
N THR A 20 -10.65 7.61 2.20
CA THR A 20 -11.17 6.86 3.36
C THR A 20 -10.70 5.41 3.28
N PRO A 21 -10.35 4.75 4.40
CA PRO A 21 -10.01 3.33 4.44
C PRO A 21 -11.06 2.43 3.75
N GLN A 22 -12.34 2.81 3.86
CA GLN A 22 -13.47 2.13 3.22
C GLN A 22 -13.44 2.24 1.69
N ALA A 23 -13.12 3.42 1.14
CA ALA A 23 -12.99 3.61 -0.31
C ALA A 23 -11.81 2.80 -0.87
N VAL A 24 -10.69 2.75 -0.14
CA VAL A 24 -9.54 1.92 -0.52
C VAL A 24 -9.90 0.43 -0.47
N LEU A 25 -10.63 -0.01 0.55
CA LEU A 25 -11.07 -1.40 0.66
C LEU A 25 -12.00 -1.81 -0.49
N ALA A 26 -12.95 -0.94 -0.85
CA ALA A 26 -13.86 -1.17 -1.97
C ALA A 26 -13.09 -1.27 -3.30
N LEU A 27 -12.13 -0.37 -3.53
CA LEU A 27 -11.24 -0.43 -4.69
C LEU A 27 -10.47 -1.76 -4.74
N LEU A 28 -9.88 -2.18 -3.61
CA LEU A 28 -9.12 -3.43 -3.56
C LEU A 28 -9.98 -4.66 -3.85
N ASN A 29 -11.25 -4.67 -3.42
CA ASN A 29 -12.18 -5.74 -3.77
C ASN A 29 -12.43 -5.79 -5.29
N ASP A 30 -12.74 -4.63 -5.89
CA ASP A 30 -12.96 -4.53 -7.34
C ASP A 30 -11.74 -4.96 -8.15
N LEU A 31 -10.52 -4.64 -7.68
CA LEU A 31 -9.28 -4.95 -8.40
C LEU A 31 -8.83 -6.40 -8.21
N ASN A 32 -9.20 -7.08 -7.12
CA ASN A 32 -8.78 -8.47 -6.85
C ASN A 32 -9.30 -9.46 -7.91
N ASP A 33 -10.47 -9.14 -8.48
CA ASP A 33 -11.12 -9.93 -9.52
C ASP A 33 -10.61 -9.60 -10.93
N VAL A 34 -9.99 -8.42 -11.10
CA VAL A 34 -9.53 -7.91 -12.41
C VAL A 34 -8.04 -8.19 -12.65
N PHE A 35 -7.22 -8.19 -11.60
CA PHE A 35 -5.77 -8.32 -11.73
C PHE A 35 -5.35 -9.80 -11.69
N GLU A 36 -4.83 -10.32 -12.80
CA GLU A 36 -4.32 -11.69 -12.91
C GLU A 36 -2.94 -11.96 -12.29
N PRO A 37 -1.98 -11.01 -12.18
CA PRO A 37 -0.64 -11.38 -11.74
C PRO A 37 -0.62 -11.93 -10.30
N PRO A 38 0.04 -13.07 -10.07
CA PRO A 38 0.01 -13.76 -8.79
C PRO A 38 0.63 -12.97 -7.64
N PHE A 39 1.48 -11.98 -7.93
CA PHE A 39 2.16 -11.17 -6.91
C PHE A 39 1.30 -10.01 -6.36
N ILE A 40 0.30 -9.54 -7.10
CA ILE A 40 -0.56 -8.42 -6.68
C ILE A 40 -1.64 -8.87 -5.70
N LYS A 41 -2.22 -10.06 -5.90
CA LYS A 41 -3.29 -10.58 -5.03
C LYS A 41 -2.89 -10.68 -3.55
N PRO A 42 -1.70 -11.20 -3.18
CA PRO A 42 -1.24 -11.20 -1.79
C PRO A 42 -1.14 -9.79 -1.21
N ILE A 43 -0.60 -8.83 -1.97
CA ILE A 43 -0.47 -7.43 -1.55
C ILE A 43 -1.85 -6.81 -1.27
N PHE A 44 -2.83 -7.06 -2.13
CA PHE A 44 -4.20 -6.58 -1.95
C PHE A 44 -4.84 -7.22 -0.72
N ARG A 45 -4.76 -8.54 -0.57
CA ARG A 45 -5.32 -9.25 0.60
C ARG A 45 -4.70 -8.79 1.92
N THR A 46 -3.37 -8.62 1.96
CA THR A 46 -2.69 -8.10 3.16
C THR A 46 -3.16 -6.69 3.47
N THR A 47 -3.31 -5.84 2.45
CA THR A 47 -3.82 -4.48 2.66
C THR A 47 -5.27 -4.48 3.15
N GLN A 48 -6.13 -5.34 2.59
CA GLN A 48 -7.51 -5.49 3.07
C GLN A 48 -7.56 -5.88 4.54
N ALA A 49 -6.80 -6.90 4.93
CA ALA A 49 -6.73 -7.34 6.33
C ALA A 49 -6.26 -6.22 7.27
N LEU A 50 -5.28 -5.44 6.82
CA LEU A 50 -4.71 -4.30 7.53
C LEU A 50 -5.76 -3.19 7.69
N LEU A 51 -6.50 -2.85 6.63
CA LEU A 51 -7.59 -1.87 6.65
C LEU A 51 -8.75 -2.28 7.57
N SER A 52 -9.16 -3.55 7.53
CA SER A 52 -10.17 -4.10 8.44
C SER A 52 -9.70 -4.02 9.90
N GLY A 53 -8.42 -4.29 10.15
CA GLY A 53 -7.82 -4.21 11.48
C GLY A 53 -7.83 -2.81 12.11
N LEU A 54 -7.73 -1.76 11.29
CA LEU A 54 -7.68 -0.37 11.77
C LEU A 54 -8.91 0.07 12.54
N GLN A 55 -10.08 -0.50 12.23
CA GLN A 55 -11.32 -0.19 12.93
C GLN A 55 -11.23 -0.54 14.42
N ASN A 56 -10.39 -1.51 14.76
CA ASN A 56 -10.20 -2.02 16.12
C ASN A 56 -9.00 -1.40 16.86
N VAL A 57 -8.26 -0.48 16.22
CA VAL A 57 -7.07 0.13 16.80
C VAL A 57 -7.46 1.07 17.96
N LYS A 58 -6.90 0.80 19.14
CA LYS A 58 -7.21 1.55 20.37
C LYS A 58 -6.22 2.70 20.63
N THR A 59 -5.01 2.61 20.09
CA THR A 59 -3.90 3.55 20.34
C THR A 59 -3.23 3.99 19.03
N LYS A 60 -2.62 5.17 19.02
CA LYS A 60 -1.86 5.68 17.85
C LYS A 60 -2.65 5.73 16.53
N LYS A 61 -3.94 6.05 16.61
CA LYS A 61 -4.86 6.09 15.46
C LYS A 61 -4.33 6.97 14.33
N ASN A 62 -3.86 8.18 14.65
CA ASN A 62 -3.33 9.12 13.65
C ASN A 62 -2.13 8.55 12.89
N GLN A 63 -1.22 7.85 13.57
CA GLN A 63 -0.08 7.21 12.92
C GLN A 63 -0.54 6.07 12.02
N CYS A 64 -1.54 5.30 12.45
CA CYS A 64 -2.12 4.23 11.65
C CYS A 64 -2.82 4.76 10.38
N PHE A 65 -3.58 5.86 10.48
CA PHE A 65 -4.18 6.53 9.32
C PHE A 65 -3.12 7.03 8.34
N ARG A 66 -2.02 7.63 8.83
CA ARG A 66 -0.91 8.06 7.96
C ARG A 66 -0.21 6.90 7.26
N LEU A 67 -0.11 5.73 7.91
CA LEU A 67 0.41 4.53 7.25
C LEU A 67 -0.49 4.07 6.11
N VAL A 68 -1.82 4.09 6.31
CA VAL A 68 -2.79 3.76 5.25
C VAL A 68 -2.67 4.69 4.07
N GLU A 69 -2.58 5.99 4.32
CA GLU A 69 -2.47 6.97 3.25
C GLU A 69 -1.25 6.69 2.37
N ARG A 70 -0.11 6.38 2.98
CA ARG A 70 1.11 5.99 2.25
C ARG A 70 0.99 4.64 1.56
N ILE A 71 0.39 3.64 2.20
CA ILE A 71 0.09 2.34 1.55
C ILE A 71 -0.76 2.55 0.30
N HIS A 72 -1.79 3.38 0.39
CA HIS A 72 -2.65 3.70 -0.74
C HIS A 72 -1.88 4.36 -1.88
N GLN A 73 -0.99 5.31 -1.58
CA GLN A 73 -0.12 5.93 -2.59
C GLN A 73 0.75 4.89 -3.29
N VAL A 74 1.38 3.96 -2.54
CA VAL A 74 2.20 2.90 -3.11
C VAL A 74 1.36 1.96 -3.99
N LEU A 75 0.20 1.52 -3.49
CA LEU A 75 -0.70 0.64 -4.22
C LEU A 75 -1.15 1.27 -5.53
N TYR A 76 -1.54 2.55 -5.50
CA TYR A 76 -1.88 3.31 -6.69
C TYR A 76 -0.74 3.26 -7.71
N THR A 77 0.50 3.48 -7.28
CA THR A 77 1.65 3.43 -8.17
C THR A 77 1.88 2.03 -8.74
N ILE A 78 1.76 0.96 -7.94
CA ILE A 78 1.88 -0.42 -8.42
C ILE A 78 0.80 -0.75 -9.46
N ILE A 79 -0.45 -0.38 -9.17
CA ILE A 79 -1.59 -0.56 -10.07
C ILE A 79 -1.35 0.17 -11.39
N TYR A 80 -0.92 1.44 -11.32
CA TYR A 80 -0.63 2.23 -12.49
C TYR A 80 0.50 1.61 -13.34
N LEU A 81 1.61 1.20 -12.72
CA LEU A 81 2.72 0.53 -13.40
C LEU A 81 2.26 -0.75 -14.07
N HIS A 82 1.40 -1.53 -13.42
CA HIS A 82 0.86 -2.76 -14.00
C HIS A 82 0.00 -2.47 -15.24
N LEU A 83 -0.96 -1.55 -15.14
CA LEU A 83 -1.81 -1.16 -16.27
C LEU A 83 -0.99 -0.62 -17.45
N ARG A 84 0.12 0.09 -17.18
CA ARG A 84 1.05 0.51 -18.24
C ARG A 84 1.84 -0.68 -18.82
N SER A 85 2.28 -1.62 -17.99
CA SER A 85 3.06 -2.78 -18.45
C SER A 85 2.28 -3.67 -19.44
N GLU A 86 0.96 -3.80 -19.27
CA GLU A 86 0.11 -4.47 -20.27
C GLU A 86 0.14 -3.80 -21.65
N THR A 87 0.50 -2.52 -21.70
CA THR A 87 0.55 -1.72 -22.93
C THR A 87 1.96 -1.50 -23.50
N VAL A 88 3.02 -1.64 -22.69
CA VAL A 88 4.40 -1.27 -23.07
C VAL A 88 5.40 -2.44 -22.93
N GLY A 89 5.02 -3.53 -22.26
CA GLY A 89 5.88 -4.70 -22.02
C GLY A 89 5.97 -5.08 -20.55
N SER A 90 6.53 -6.27 -20.26
CA SER A 90 6.64 -6.80 -18.89
C SER A 90 7.42 -5.88 -17.94
N LEU A 91 7.02 -5.84 -16.66
CA LEU A 91 7.74 -5.12 -15.61
C LEU A 91 9.21 -5.57 -15.51
N SER A 92 10.10 -4.61 -15.23
CA SER A 92 11.52 -4.92 -15.06
C SER A 92 11.76 -5.76 -13.79
N PRO A 93 12.82 -6.60 -13.74
CA PRO A 93 13.18 -7.35 -12.54
C PRO A 93 13.38 -6.48 -11.29
N ALA A 94 14.00 -5.31 -11.45
CA ALA A 94 14.16 -4.34 -10.36
C ALA A 94 12.80 -3.88 -9.80
N THR A 95 11.84 -3.56 -10.68
CA THR A 95 10.49 -3.17 -10.25
C THR A 95 9.78 -4.29 -9.50
N LEU A 96 9.97 -5.56 -9.90
CA LEU A 96 9.42 -6.71 -9.18
C LEU A 96 10.08 -6.91 -7.81
N GLU A 97 11.38 -6.64 -7.69
CA GLU A 97 12.09 -6.65 -6.42
C GLU A 97 11.59 -5.55 -5.46
N ASP A 98 11.29 -4.36 -5.97
CA ASP A 98 10.70 -3.27 -5.21
C ASP A 98 9.29 -3.63 -4.71
N VAL A 99 8.47 -4.26 -5.56
CA VAL A 99 7.15 -4.78 -5.18
C VAL A 99 7.26 -5.85 -4.09
N SER A 100 8.28 -6.71 -4.15
CA SER A 100 8.56 -7.70 -3.10
C SER A 100 8.94 -7.03 -1.77
N THR A 101 9.81 -6.02 -1.81
CA THR A 101 10.20 -5.22 -0.64
C THR A 101 9.00 -4.51 -0.01
N PHE A 102 8.08 -4.03 -0.84
CA PHE A 102 6.82 -3.46 -0.37
C PHE A 102 5.94 -4.50 0.35
N ALA A 103 5.84 -5.72 -0.16
CA ALA A 103 5.08 -6.78 0.49
C ALA A 103 5.63 -7.11 1.89
N VAL A 104 6.96 -7.11 2.06
CA VAL A 104 7.61 -7.27 3.38
C VAL A 104 7.27 -6.09 4.30
N THR A 105 7.27 -4.87 3.76
CA THR A 105 6.88 -3.67 4.52
C THR A 105 5.42 -3.72 4.97
N LEU A 106 4.50 -4.17 4.10
CA LEU A 106 3.10 -4.40 4.46
C LEU A 106 2.94 -5.40 5.60
N GLN A 107 3.72 -6.49 5.60
CA GLN A 107 3.68 -7.46 6.68
C GLN A 107 4.12 -6.84 8.02
N LYS A 108 5.17 -5.99 8.03
CA LYS A 108 5.59 -5.25 9.23
C LYS A 108 4.49 -4.32 9.74
N ILE A 109 3.79 -3.64 8.82
CA ILE A 109 2.69 -2.74 9.18
C ILE A 109 1.51 -3.53 9.76
N TYR A 110 1.18 -4.68 9.16
CA TYR A 110 0.15 -5.57 9.68
C TYR A 110 0.46 -5.97 11.13
N THR A 111 1.69 -6.43 11.39
CA THR A 111 2.15 -6.76 12.75
C THR A 111 2.07 -5.57 13.70
N PHE A 112 2.44 -4.37 13.25
CA PHE A 112 2.30 -3.15 14.05
C PHE A 112 0.83 -2.90 14.44
N ILE A 113 -0.10 -3.02 13.48
CA ILE A 113 -1.52 -2.79 13.69
C ILE A 113 -2.14 -3.84 14.61
N GLU A 114 -1.79 -5.12 14.46
CA GLU A 114 -2.20 -6.17 15.42
C GLU A 114 -1.77 -5.84 16.85
N ILE A 115 -0.52 -5.38 17.04
CA ILE A 115 -0.02 -4.96 18.35
C ILE A 115 -0.87 -3.82 18.92
N GLN A 116 -1.34 -2.88 18.08
CA GLN A 116 -2.21 -1.78 18.53
C GLN A 116 -3.67 -2.23 18.82
N GLN A 117 -4.13 -3.35 18.26
CA GLN A 117 -5.47 -3.90 18.50
C GLN A 117 -5.54 -4.72 19.80
N HIS A 118 -4.55 -5.61 20.00
CA HIS A 118 -4.55 -6.62 21.07
C HIS A 118 -3.60 -6.30 22.24
N GLY A 119 -2.84 -5.20 22.16
CA GLY A 119 -1.85 -4.84 23.17
C GLY A 119 -2.46 -4.53 24.54
N ASN A 120 -2.09 -5.31 25.57
CA ASN A 120 -2.27 -4.88 26.96
C ASN A 120 -1.44 -3.63 27.21
N LYS A 121 -2.08 -2.53 27.64
CA LYS A 121 -1.45 -1.20 27.86
C LYS A 121 -0.15 -1.28 28.67
N ILE A 122 -0.10 -2.17 29.66
CA ILE A 122 1.08 -2.38 30.51
C ILE A 122 2.24 -3.02 29.72
N LYS A 123 1.98 -4.07 28.93
CA LYS A 123 3.01 -4.69 28.06
C LYS A 123 3.45 -3.75 26.93
N GLN A 124 2.57 -2.85 26.50
CA GLN A 124 2.85 -1.86 25.47
C GLN A 124 3.85 -0.81 25.95
N PHE A 125 3.74 -0.38 27.22
CA PHE A 125 4.66 0.55 27.86
C PHE A 125 6.11 0.01 27.91
N PHE A 126 6.30 -1.25 28.33
CA PHE A 126 7.63 -1.89 28.35
C PHE A 126 8.20 -2.18 26.95
N ARG A 127 7.40 -2.09 25.89
CA ARG A 127 7.81 -2.34 24.51
C ARG A 127 7.81 -1.08 23.65
N GLN A 128 7.64 0.10 24.26
CA GLN A 128 7.40 1.34 23.51
C GLN A 128 8.52 1.65 22.52
N GLY A 129 9.79 1.50 22.92
CA GLY A 129 10.94 1.68 22.01
C GLY A 129 10.95 0.71 20.82
N LYS A 130 10.52 -0.54 21.01
CA LYS A 130 10.40 -1.52 19.91
C LYS A 130 9.25 -1.17 18.96
N VAL A 131 8.13 -0.70 19.51
CA VAL A 131 6.95 -0.28 18.72
C VAL A 131 7.25 1.00 17.93
N ASP A 132 7.98 1.94 18.51
CA ASP A 132 8.40 3.17 17.84
C ASP A 132 9.45 2.90 16.74
N GLY A 133 10.38 1.97 17.00
CA GLY A 133 11.29 1.46 15.97
C GLY A 133 10.55 0.82 14.80
N LEU A 134 9.62 -0.10 15.08
CA LEU A 134 8.81 -0.75 14.05
C LEU A 134 8.00 0.27 13.21
N LEU A 135 7.41 1.27 13.85
CA LEU A 135 6.67 2.33 13.15
C LEU A 135 7.58 3.16 12.23
N ARG A 136 8.80 3.49 12.69
CA ARG A 136 9.79 4.20 11.88
C ARG A 136 10.21 3.38 10.67
N ASP A 137 10.48 2.09 10.87
CA ASP A 137 10.86 1.17 9.79
C ASP A 137 9.74 1.03 8.76
N CYS A 138 8.48 0.98 9.20
CA CYS A 138 7.31 0.97 8.32
C CYS A 138 7.25 2.23 7.45
N PHE A 139 7.39 3.41 8.06
CA PHE A 139 7.37 4.67 7.31
C PHE A 139 8.55 4.80 6.35
N ALA A 140 9.75 4.40 6.77
CA ALA A 140 10.94 4.41 5.92
C ALA A 140 10.79 3.45 4.73
N GLY A 141 10.25 2.24 4.95
CA GLY A 141 9.99 1.28 3.87
C GLY A 141 8.97 1.81 2.85
N LEU A 142 7.90 2.45 3.32
CA LEU A 142 6.91 3.07 2.42
C LEU A 142 7.47 4.26 1.66
N ASP A 143 8.24 5.13 2.32
CA ASP A 143 8.86 6.31 1.68
C ASP A 143 9.87 5.88 0.62
N HIS A 144 10.72 4.89 0.94
CA HIS A 144 11.66 4.32 -0.02
C HIS A 144 10.94 3.72 -1.24
N THR A 145 9.88 2.95 -1.00
CA THR A 145 9.08 2.35 -2.08
C THR A 145 8.47 3.43 -2.99
N LEU A 146 7.94 4.51 -2.41
CA LEU A 146 7.41 5.65 -3.17
C LEU A 146 8.49 6.37 -3.96
N GLU A 147 9.67 6.57 -3.40
CA GLU A 147 10.79 7.20 -4.10
C GLU A 147 11.26 6.37 -5.28
N VAL A 148 11.47 5.06 -5.10
CA VAL A 148 11.93 4.17 -6.17
C VAL A 148 10.91 4.12 -7.30
N PHE A 149 9.62 4.01 -6.99
CA PHE A 149 8.60 4.02 -8.04
C PHE A 149 8.41 5.39 -8.72
N LYS A 150 8.66 6.51 -8.02
CA LYS A 150 8.69 7.84 -8.65
C LYS A 150 9.85 7.98 -9.63
N VAL A 151 11.04 7.50 -9.27
CA VAL A 151 12.22 7.50 -10.15
C VAL A 151 11.97 6.60 -11.36
N GLY A 152 11.38 5.43 -11.16
CA GLY A 152 10.92 4.57 -12.26
C GLY A 152 9.98 5.31 -13.21
N PHE A 153 9.04 6.09 -12.67
CA PHE A 153 8.09 6.89 -13.46
C PHE A 153 8.76 7.89 -14.40
N ILE A 154 9.81 8.58 -13.94
CA ILE A 154 10.55 9.58 -14.74
C ILE A 154 11.33 8.91 -15.90
N ILE A 155 11.80 7.67 -15.68
CA ILE A 155 12.55 6.93 -16.71
C ILE A 155 11.61 6.42 -17.82
N PHE A 156 10.35 6.11 -17.51
CA PHE A 156 9.36 5.65 -18.50
C PHE A 156 8.61 6.79 -19.24
N GLU A 157 8.90 8.06 -18.94
CA GLU A 157 8.35 9.22 -19.68
C GLU A 157 9.35 9.87 -20.65
N ASN A 158 10.60 9.41 -20.68
CA ASN A 158 11.61 9.78 -21.69
C ASN A 158 11.81 8.64 -22.69
#